data_AF-A0AAW0NC74-F1
#
_entry.id   AF-A0AAW0NC74-F1
#
_cell.length_a   1.000
_cell.length_b   1.000
_cell.length_c   1.000
_cell.angle_alpha   90.00
_cell.angle_beta   90.00
_cell.angle_gamma   90.00
#
_symmetry.space_group_name_H-M   'P 1'
#
loop_
_entity.id
_entity.type
_entity.pdbx_description
1 polymer ?
#
loop_
_entity_poly.entity_id
_entity_poly.type
_entity_poly.pdbx_seq_one_letter_code
_entity_poly.pdbx_strand_id
1 'polypeptide(L)'
;MDEVGKKGKTNPAATANLCSKIFFWWLNPLFSIGYKRPLEEDDLYEVLPEDGSQHLGEELQRYKSLTLDQNIQNAKSKQSPSLNRAIIRCYWKSYAVLGFFTFVVEVNKVVQPVFLGKIIQYFESYEPANSAALHAALGYAAGLSICTLGLAIMQHLYFYHVQRAGFVSQQRSHGKTTTGQIVNLLSNDVMKFDEVTLFLHFLWVAPLQAAAVVGFSGQRLARRVWSETAILTDSRIRTMNEVVSGMRIIKMYAWEKPFAALVSDIEGNL
;
A
#
# COMPACT_ATOMS: atom_id res chain seq x y z
N MET A 1 -18.57 -49.80 -0.05
CA MET A 1 -17.13 -50.12 0.10
C MET A 1 -16.51 -49.49 -1.13
N ASP A 2 -16.47 -48.17 -1.14
CA ASP A 2 -16.58 -47.39 -2.38
C ASP A 2 -15.31 -46.58 -2.60
N GLU A 3 -14.74 -46.85 -3.78
CA GLU A 3 -13.64 -46.21 -4.49
C GLU A 3 -12.49 -45.66 -3.65
N VAL A 4 -11.37 -46.40 -3.66
CA VAL A 4 -10.03 -45.87 -3.40
C VAL A 4 -9.79 -44.73 -4.40
N GLY A 5 -10.10 -43.50 -3.96
CA GLY A 5 -10.05 -42.29 -4.77
C GLY A 5 -8.70 -42.19 -5.48
N LYS A 6 -8.74 -41.98 -6.79
CA LYS A 6 -7.56 -41.61 -7.57
C LYS A 6 -6.85 -40.47 -6.84
N LYS A 7 -5.58 -40.68 -6.46
CA LYS A 7 -4.71 -39.58 -5.99
C LYS A 7 -4.73 -38.50 -7.07
N GLY A 8 -5.21 -37.31 -6.73
CA GLY A 8 -5.29 -36.19 -7.65
C GLY A 8 -3.90 -35.71 -8.06
N LYS A 9 -3.84 -34.89 -9.11
CA LYS A 9 -2.58 -34.32 -9.60
C LYS A 9 -2.00 -33.39 -8.54
N THR A 10 -0.75 -33.64 -8.15
CA THR A 10 -0.03 -32.81 -7.16
C THR A 10 0.16 -31.38 -7.65
N ASN A 11 -0.05 -30.40 -6.78
CA ASN A 11 0.07 -28.99 -7.11
C ASN A 11 1.52 -28.57 -7.46
N PRO A 12 1.80 -28.04 -8.66
CA PRO A 12 3.14 -27.59 -9.05
C PRO A 12 3.68 -26.46 -8.17
N ALA A 13 2.81 -25.68 -7.50
CA ALA A 13 3.24 -24.64 -6.57
C ALA A 13 4.02 -25.20 -5.37
N ALA A 14 3.81 -26.47 -5.00
CA ALA A 14 4.49 -27.11 -3.88
C ALA A 14 6.00 -27.28 -4.14
N THR A 15 6.38 -27.62 -5.37
CA THR A 15 7.77 -27.85 -5.80
C THR A 15 8.37 -26.68 -6.57
N ALA A 16 7.57 -25.65 -6.86
CA ALA A 16 8.01 -24.46 -7.58
C ALA A 16 9.10 -23.69 -6.82
N ASN A 17 10.14 -23.29 -7.56
CA ASN A 17 11.18 -22.39 -7.06
C ASN A 17 10.63 -20.96 -6.84
N LEU A 18 11.43 -20.10 -6.21
CA LEU A 18 11.01 -18.75 -5.85
C LEU A 18 10.61 -17.91 -7.09
N CYS A 19 11.38 -17.97 -8.18
CA CYS A 19 11.07 -17.24 -9.41
C CYS A 19 9.74 -17.69 -10.01
N SER A 20 9.50 -19.00 -10.06
CA SER A 20 8.25 -19.58 -10.55
C SER A 20 7.06 -19.17 -9.69
N LYS A 21 7.25 -19.00 -8.37
CA LYS A 21 6.22 -18.47 -7.45
C LYS A 21 5.97 -16.98 -7.67
N ILE A 22 7.03 -16.18 -7.83
CA ILE A 22 6.95 -14.73 -8.05
C ILE A 22 6.22 -14.40 -9.35
N PHE A 23 6.56 -15.09 -10.44
CA PHE A 23 5.99 -14.85 -11.77
C PHE A 23 4.84 -15.77 -12.13
N PHE A 24 4.32 -16.55 -11.17
CA PHE A 24 3.22 -17.49 -11.35
C PHE A 24 3.41 -18.52 -12.48
N TRP A 25 4.66 -18.79 -12.90
CA TRP A 25 4.96 -19.71 -14.00
C TRP A 25 4.54 -21.15 -13.74
N TRP A 26 4.31 -21.52 -12.47
CA TRP A 26 3.82 -22.85 -12.10
C TRP A 26 2.40 -23.12 -12.63
N LEU A 27 1.65 -22.08 -13.05
CA LEU A 27 0.34 -22.19 -13.70
C LEU A 27 0.40 -22.45 -15.21
N ASN A 28 1.56 -22.21 -15.85
CA ASN A 28 1.69 -22.33 -17.30
C ASN A 28 1.24 -23.70 -17.88
N PRO A 29 1.50 -24.85 -17.21
CA PRO A 29 1.01 -26.13 -17.69
C PRO A 29 -0.53 -26.20 -17.77
N LEU A 30 -1.22 -25.67 -16.75
CA LEU A 30 -2.68 -25.65 -16.70
C LEU A 30 -3.26 -24.73 -17.79
N PHE A 31 -2.69 -23.53 -17.95
CA PHE A 31 -3.08 -22.61 -19.02
C PHE A 31 -2.84 -23.19 -20.41
N SER A 32 -1.76 -23.94 -20.60
CA SER A 32 -1.51 -24.62 -21.87
C SER A 32 -2.57 -25.69 -22.17
N ILE A 33 -3.12 -26.37 -21.17
CA ILE A 33 -4.21 -27.34 -21.37
C ILE A 33 -5.50 -26.58 -21.73
N GLY A 34 -5.85 -25.55 -20.94
CA GLY A 34 -7.04 -24.72 -21.16
C GLY A 34 -7.05 -23.97 -22.50
N TYR A 35 -5.87 -23.65 -23.05
CA TYR A 35 -5.74 -23.09 -24.39
C TYR A 35 -6.05 -24.09 -25.51
N LYS A 36 -5.75 -25.38 -25.29
CA LYS A 36 -5.92 -26.44 -26.29
C LYS A 36 -7.32 -27.06 -26.25
N ARG A 37 -7.91 -27.17 -25.07
CA ARG A 37 -9.22 -27.78 -24.84
C ARG A 37 -9.88 -27.22 -23.58
N PRO A 38 -11.21 -27.28 -23.46
CA PRO A 38 -11.90 -27.01 -22.19
C PRO A 38 -11.34 -27.88 -21.06
N LEU A 39 -11.15 -27.27 -19.88
CA LEU A 39 -10.62 -27.95 -18.69
C LEU A 39 -11.65 -28.91 -18.10
N GLU A 40 -11.18 -30.10 -17.72
CA GLU A 40 -11.96 -31.11 -17.01
C GLU A 40 -11.51 -31.21 -15.54
N GLU A 41 -12.32 -31.84 -14.68
CA GLU A 41 -12.00 -32.01 -13.25
C GLU A 41 -10.65 -32.74 -13.03
N ASP A 42 -10.38 -33.75 -13.86
CA ASP A 42 -9.12 -34.51 -13.85
C ASP A 42 -7.88 -33.67 -14.24
N ASP A 43 -8.06 -32.47 -14.82
CA ASP A 43 -6.96 -31.54 -15.14
C ASP A 43 -6.57 -30.65 -13.96
N LEU A 44 -7.44 -30.52 -12.97
CA LEU A 44 -7.21 -29.64 -11.83
C LEU A 44 -6.23 -30.26 -10.84
N TYR A 45 -5.44 -29.40 -10.22
CA TYR A 45 -4.52 -29.79 -9.17
C TYR A 45 -5.23 -29.87 -7.83
N GLU A 46 -4.76 -30.79 -6.98
CA GLU A 46 -5.14 -30.78 -5.57
C GLU A 46 -4.72 -29.46 -4.92
N VAL A 47 -5.46 -29.07 -3.88
CA VAL A 47 -5.07 -27.93 -3.03
C VAL A 47 -3.72 -28.20 -2.38
N LEU A 48 -3.00 -27.13 -2.02
CA LEU A 48 -1.78 -27.29 -1.23
C LEU A 48 -2.12 -27.99 0.10
N PRO A 49 -1.25 -28.87 0.64
CA PRO A 49 -1.51 -29.57 1.89
C PRO A 49 -1.83 -28.63 3.06
N GLU A 50 -1.22 -27.45 3.08
CA GLU A 50 -1.45 -26.36 4.04
C GLU A 50 -2.87 -25.76 3.96
N ASP A 51 -3.50 -25.82 2.78
CA ASP A 51 -4.83 -25.27 2.51
C ASP A 51 -5.93 -26.35 2.57
N GLY A 52 -5.57 -27.59 2.90
CA GLY A 52 -6.50 -28.71 3.01
C GLY A 52 -7.49 -28.53 4.17
N SER A 53 -8.79 -28.74 3.93
CA SER A 53 -9.87 -28.51 4.92
C SER A 53 -9.65 -29.23 6.25
N GLN A 54 -9.06 -30.44 6.22
CA GLN A 54 -8.74 -31.19 7.43
C GLN A 54 -7.67 -30.49 8.28
N HIS A 55 -6.52 -30.16 7.69
CA HIS A 55 -5.43 -29.46 8.38
C HIS A 55 -5.90 -28.12 8.93
N LEU A 56 -6.61 -27.38 8.08
CA LEU A 56 -7.27 -26.14 8.39
C LEU A 56 -8.21 -26.28 9.62
N GLY A 57 -9.10 -27.27 9.62
CA GLY A 57 -10.05 -27.52 10.71
C GLY A 57 -9.38 -27.91 12.03
N GLU A 58 -8.36 -28.76 11.99
CA GLU A 58 -7.58 -29.19 13.15
C GLU A 58 -6.87 -27.99 13.82
N GLU A 59 -6.30 -27.09 13.04
CA GLU A 59 -5.64 -25.90 13.58
C GLU A 59 -6.63 -24.94 14.27
N LEU A 60 -7.81 -24.71 13.67
CA LEU A 60 -8.84 -23.88 14.30
C LEU A 60 -9.33 -24.50 15.62
N GLN A 61 -9.53 -25.83 15.65
CA GLN A 61 -9.91 -26.55 16.86
C GLN A 61 -8.84 -26.39 17.96
N ARG A 62 -7.56 -26.45 17.59
CA ARG A 62 -6.44 -26.22 18.52
C ARG A 62 -6.46 -24.79 19.11
N TYR A 63 -6.71 -23.76 18.32
CA TYR A 63 -6.81 -22.39 18.86
C TYR A 63 -8.07 -22.18 19.72
N LYS A 64 -9.15 -22.89 19.41
CA LYS A 64 -10.38 -22.88 20.21
C LYS A 64 -10.17 -23.53 21.58
N SER A 65 -9.46 -24.66 21.65
CA SER A 65 -9.11 -25.31 22.92
C SER A 65 -8.16 -24.44 23.74
N LEU A 66 -7.13 -23.86 23.13
CA LEU A 66 -6.21 -22.93 23.82
C LEU A 66 -6.94 -21.71 24.42
N THR A 67 -7.96 -21.19 23.73
CA THR A 67 -8.76 -20.06 24.24
C THR A 67 -9.65 -20.49 25.41
N LEU A 68 -10.18 -21.71 25.36
CA LEU A 68 -10.96 -22.29 26.45
C LEU A 68 -10.10 -22.50 27.71
N ASP A 69 -8.91 -23.09 27.57
CA ASP A 69 -7.98 -23.32 28.68
C ASP A 69 -7.59 -22.00 29.36
N GLN A 70 -7.36 -20.94 28.58
CA GLN A 70 -7.10 -19.61 29.12
C GLN A 70 -8.29 -18.99 29.85
N ASN A 71 -9.52 -19.19 29.37
CA ASN A 71 -10.70 -18.67 30.06
C ASN A 71 -10.92 -19.37 31.42
N ILE A 72 -10.65 -20.68 31.46
CA ILE A 72 -10.67 -21.48 32.69
C ILE A 72 -9.60 -20.98 33.67
N GLN A 73 -8.36 -20.78 33.21
CA GLN A 73 -7.27 -20.24 34.04
C GLN A 73 -7.57 -18.82 34.57
N ASN A 74 -8.22 -17.98 33.77
CA ASN A 74 -8.56 -16.61 34.17
C ASN A 74 -9.85 -16.52 35.01
N ALA A 75 -10.39 -17.64 35.49
CA ALA A 75 -11.66 -17.73 36.22
C ALA A 75 -12.87 -17.09 35.50
N LYS A 76 -12.79 -16.88 34.18
CA LYS A 76 -13.84 -16.28 33.36
C LYS A 76 -14.89 -17.31 32.95
N SER A 77 -15.46 -18.03 33.91
CA SER A 77 -16.51 -19.06 33.73
C SER A 77 -16.21 -20.15 32.69
N LYS A 78 -17.04 -21.20 32.65
CA LYS A 78 -16.99 -22.25 31.60
C LYS A 78 -17.66 -21.78 30.28
N GLN A 79 -17.67 -20.47 30.01
CA GLN A 79 -18.27 -19.92 28.79
C GLN A 79 -17.58 -20.49 27.56
N SER A 80 -18.40 -20.93 26.60
CA SER A 80 -17.91 -21.40 25.31
C SER A 80 -17.04 -20.31 24.67
N PRO A 81 -15.84 -20.67 24.15
CA PRO A 81 -14.94 -19.68 23.59
C PRO A 81 -15.60 -19.07 22.35
N SER A 82 -15.61 -17.74 22.26
CA SER A 82 -16.15 -17.05 21.10
C SER A 82 -15.33 -17.38 19.85
N LEU A 83 -16.02 -17.83 18.80
CA LEU A 83 -15.40 -18.26 17.54
C LEU A 83 -14.54 -17.13 16.93
N ASN A 84 -15.04 -15.89 16.95
CA ASN A 84 -14.35 -14.73 16.39
C ASN A 84 -13.00 -14.47 17.05
N ARG A 85 -12.89 -14.68 18.37
CA ARG A 85 -11.63 -14.50 19.11
C ARG A 85 -10.61 -15.57 18.75
N ALA A 86 -11.06 -16.82 18.57
CA ALA A 86 -10.20 -17.91 18.14
C ALA A 86 -9.70 -17.69 16.69
N ILE A 87 -10.58 -17.24 15.79
CA ILE A 87 -10.24 -16.89 14.41
C ILE A 87 -9.19 -15.77 14.40
N ILE A 88 -9.45 -14.63 15.05
CA ILE A 88 -8.49 -13.50 15.08
C ILE A 88 -7.13 -13.96 15.59
N ARG A 89 -7.09 -14.76 16.67
CA ARG A 89 -5.82 -15.25 17.23
C ARG A 89 -5.07 -16.21 16.32
N CYS A 90 -5.79 -17.03 15.55
CA CYS A 90 -5.20 -17.93 14.56
C CYS A 90 -4.55 -17.15 13.41
N TYR A 91 -5.21 -16.08 12.94
CA TYR A 91 -4.88 -15.45 11.66
C TYR A 91 -4.13 -14.12 11.73
N TRP A 92 -4.14 -13.42 12.86
CA TRP A 92 -3.62 -12.05 12.93
C TRP A 92 -2.14 -11.95 12.52
N LYS A 93 -1.31 -12.97 12.80
CA LYS A 93 0.12 -12.94 12.43
C LYS A 93 0.30 -12.99 10.91
N SER A 94 -0.31 -13.97 10.25
CA SER A 94 -0.26 -14.10 8.80
C SER A 94 -0.88 -12.88 8.12
N TYR A 95 -1.98 -12.36 8.67
CA TYR A 95 -2.65 -11.17 8.15
C TYR A 95 -1.86 -9.87 8.39
N ALA A 96 -1.10 -9.78 9.49
CA ALA A 96 -0.21 -8.64 9.76
C ALA A 96 0.97 -8.57 8.78
N VAL A 97 1.51 -9.72 8.39
CA VAL A 97 2.55 -9.79 7.34
C VAL A 97 2.01 -9.22 6.02
N LEU A 98 0.79 -9.58 5.63
CA LEU A 98 0.13 -8.99 4.45
C LEU A 98 -0.02 -7.48 4.56
N GLY A 99 -0.35 -6.97 5.75
CA GLY A 99 -0.46 -5.53 6.00
C GLY A 99 0.85 -4.77 5.85
N PHE A 100 1.97 -5.38 6.24
CA PHE A 100 3.29 -4.81 5.97
C PHE A 100 3.56 -4.69 4.47
N PHE A 101 3.21 -5.72 3.67
CA PHE A 101 3.32 -5.64 2.21
C PHE A 101 2.42 -4.56 1.62
N THR A 102 1.16 -4.42 2.08
CA THR A 102 0.26 -3.34 1.66
C THR A 102 0.88 -1.97 1.92
N PHE A 103 1.46 -1.77 3.10
CA PHE A 103 2.13 -0.51 3.43
C PHE A 103 3.31 -0.22 2.51
N VAL A 104 4.17 -1.21 2.22
CA VAL A 104 5.30 -1.05 1.30
C VAL A 104 4.82 -0.68 -0.11
N VAL A 105 3.76 -1.32 -0.59
CA VAL A 105 3.11 -1.03 -1.89
C VAL A 105 2.62 0.41 -1.94
N GLU A 106 1.91 0.87 -0.91
CA GLU A 106 1.37 2.24 -0.87
C GLU A 106 2.46 3.31 -0.71
N VAL A 107 3.53 3.04 0.06
CA VAL A 107 4.71 3.91 0.12
C VAL A 107 5.35 4.05 -1.26
N ASN A 108 5.49 2.95 -2.01
CA ASN A 108 6.06 2.99 -3.35
C ASN A 108 5.27 3.94 -4.29
N LYS A 109 3.95 3.94 -4.21
CA LYS A 109 3.07 4.85 -4.99
C LYS A 109 3.30 6.32 -4.63
N VAL A 110 3.60 6.64 -3.37
CA VAL A 110 3.90 8.01 -2.93
C VAL A 110 5.30 8.47 -3.42
N VAL A 111 6.25 7.54 -3.60
CA VAL A 111 7.61 7.86 -4.04
C VAL A 111 7.67 8.15 -5.55
N GLN A 112 6.87 7.49 -6.39
CA GLN A 112 6.92 7.64 -7.86
C GLN A 112 6.79 9.10 -8.36
N PRO A 113 5.86 9.93 -7.85
CA PRO A 113 5.77 11.35 -8.22
C PRO A 113 7.03 12.17 -7.89
N VAL A 114 7.85 11.75 -6.92
CA VAL A 114 9.10 12.42 -6.57
C VAL A 114 10.14 12.21 -7.67
N PHE A 115 10.28 10.98 -8.17
CA PHE A 115 11.14 10.68 -9.32
C PHE A 115 10.68 11.44 -10.55
N LEU A 116 9.37 11.41 -10.86
CA LEU A 116 8.81 12.14 -11.99
C LEU A 116 9.10 13.64 -11.88
N GLY A 117 8.89 14.24 -10.70
CA GLY A 117 9.19 15.66 -10.47
C GLY A 117 10.67 16.01 -10.67
N LYS A 118 11.59 15.10 -10.35
CA LYS A 118 13.03 15.29 -10.61
C LYS A 118 13.40 15.21 -12.09
N ILE A 119 12.73 14.34 -12.84
CA ILE A 119 12.88 14.26 -14.29
C ILE A 119 12.33 15.54 -14.94
N ILE A 120 11.18 16.03 -14.50
CA ILE A 120 10.60 17.30 -15.00
C ILE A 120 11.57 18.47 -14.71
N GLN A 121 12.11 18.56 -13.50
CA GLN A 121 13.07 19.61 -13.11
C GLN A 121 14.31 19.63 -14.01
N TYR A 122 14.79 18.46 -14.45
CA TYR A 122 15.90 18.35 -15.39
C TYR A 122 15.57 18.99 -16.74
N PHE A 123 14.36 18.75 -17.27
CA PHE A 123 13.94 19.34 -18.56
C PHE A 123 13.65 20.84 -18.46
N GLU A 124 13.17 21.34 -17.31
CA GLU A 124 12.97 22.78 -17.10
C GLU A 124 14.28 23.57 -17.03
N SER A 125 15.35 22.96 -16.53
CA SER A 125 16.68 23.57 -16.35
C SER A 125 17.74 22.93 -17.25
N TYR A 126 17.33 22.51 -18.46
CA TYR A 126 18.19 21.75 -19.35
C TYR A 126 19.39 22.57 -19.83
N GLU A 127 20.58 22.08 -19.51
CA GLU A 127 21.85 22.62 -19.99
C GLU A 127 22.62 21.54 -20.76
N PRO A 128 22.90 21.74 -22.06
CA PRO A 128 23.50 20.71 -22.92
C PRO A 128 24.94 20.30 -22.52
N ALA A 129 25.67 21.16 -21.82
CA ALA A 129 27.02 20.87 -21.33
C ALA A 129 27.03 20.12 -19.98
N ASN A 130 25.89 20.01 -19.30
CA ASN A 130 25.81 19.47 -17.95
C ASN A 130 25.56 17.96 -17.95
N SER A 131 26.63 17.21 -18.25
CA SER A 131 26.60 15.74 -18.25
C SER A 131 26.22 15.15 -16.89
N ALA A 132 26.55 15.82 -15.78
CA ALA A 132 26.18 15.37 -14.43
C ALA A 132 24.67 15.40 -14.21
N ALA A 133 23.99 16.45 -14.65
CA ALA A 133 22.54 16.57 -14.59
C ALA A 133 21.83 15.48 -15.43
N LEU A 134 22.40 15.16 -16.60
CA LEU A 134 21.89 14.06 -17.46
C LEU A 134 21.97 12.71 -16.74
N HIS A 135 23.12 12.35 -16.16
CA HIS A 135 23.27 11.08 -15.44
C HIS A 135 22.34 10.99 -14.22
N ALA A 136 22.14 12.10 -13.49
CA ALA A 136 21.19 12.16 -12.39
C ALA A 136 19.74 11.92 -12.88
N ALA A 137 19.34 12.55 -13.99
CA ALA A 137 18.02 12.36 -14.59
C ALA A 137 17.78 10.91 -15.05
N LEU A 138 18.79 10.29 -15.68
CA LEU A 138 18.75 8.87 -16.04
C LEU A 138 18.65 7.97 -14.81
N GLY A 139 19.37 8.29 -13.73
CA GLY A 139 19.24 7.60 -12.45
C GLY A 139 17.83 7.68 -11.86
N TYR A 140 17.20 8.86 -11.91
CA TYR A 140 15.80 9.02 -11.48
C TYR A 140 14.83 8.24 -12.38
N ALA A 141 15.06 8.19 -13.69
CA ALA A 141 14.25 7.41 -14.64
C ALA A 141 14.37 5.90 -14.38
N ALA A 142 15.60 5.39 -14.19
CA ALA A 142 15.83 4.00 -13.83
C ALA A 142 15.17 3.65 -12.48
N GLY A 143 15.28 4.53 -11.48
CA GLY A 143 14.60 4.40 -10.19
C GLY A 143 13.08 4.32 -10.35
N LEU A 144 12.49 5.19 -11.19
CA LEU A 144 11.06 5.15 -11.51
C LEU A 144 10.66 3.81 -12.14
N SER A 145 11.40 3.32 -13.15
CA SER A 145 11.14 2.04 -13.78
C SER A 145 11.21 0.86 -12.81
N ILE A 146 12.21 0.84 -11.92
CA ILE A 146 12.36 -0.20 -10.88
C ILE A 146 11.19 -0.14 -9.90
N CYS A 147 10.78 1.06 -9.46
CA CYS A 147 9.61 1.24 -8.60
C CYS A 147 8.33 0.75 -9.27
N THR A 148 8.12 1.05 -10.56
CA THR A 148 6.94 0.59 -11.31
C THR A 148 6.91 -0.93 -11.45
N LEU A 149 8.03 -1.55 -11.83
CA LEU A 149 8.12 -3.01 -11.97
C LEU A 149 7.95 -3.72 -10.62
N GLY A 150 8.65 -3.22 -9.59
CA GLY A 150 8.56 -3.75 -8.23
C GLY A 150 7.14 -3.63 -7.67
N LEU A 151 6.46 -2.51 -7.93
CA LEU A 151 5.05 -2.32 -7.57
C LEU A 151 4.15 -3.35 -8.26
N ALA A 152 4.31 -3.57 -9.56
CA ALA A 152 3.51 -4.53 -10.30
C ALA A 152 3.66 -5.95 -9.70
N ILE A 153 4.90 -6.40 -9.49
CA ILE A 153 5.19 -7.71 -8.89
C ILE A 153 4.60 -7.82 -7.48
N MET A 154 4.84 -6.83 -6.62
CA MET A 154 4.34 -6.85 -5.24
C MET A 154 2.81 -6.80 -5.17
N GLN A 155 2.16 -6.03 -6.04
CA GLN A 155 0.70 -5.93 -6.09
C GLN A 155 0.06 -7.28 -6.45
N HIS A 156 0.60 -7.98 -7.46
CA HIS A 156 0.08 -9.30 -7.84
C HIS A 156 0.30 -10.35 -6.74
N LEU A 157 1.47 -10.34 -6.09
CA LEU A 157 1.73 -11.23 -4.96
C LEU A 157 0.81 -10.94 -3.78
N TYR A 158 0.60 -9.66 -3.46
CA TYR A 158 -0.33 -9.23 -2.43
C TYR A 158 -1.75 -9.75 -2.72
N PHE A 159 -2.28 -9.50 -3.91
CA PHE A 159 -3.63 -9.96 -4.28
C PHE A 159 -3.77 -11.48 -4.17
N TYR A 160 -2.79 -12.24 -4.70
CA TYR A 160 -2.80 -13.70 -4.60
C TYR A 160 -2.83 -14.17 -3.13
N HIS A 161 -1.98 -13.60 -2.27
CA HIS A 161 -1.91 -14.03 -0.89
C HIS A 161 -3.11 -13.59 -0.04
N VAL A 162 -3.67 -12.40 -0.30
CA VAL A 162 -4.90 -11.94 0.37
C VAL A 162 -6.08 -12.81 -0.03
N GLN A 163 -6.28 -13.08 -1.32
CA GLN A 163 -7.35 -13.97 -1.79
C GLN A 163 -7.18 -15.38 -1.22
N ARG A 164 -5.97 -15.95 -1.26
CA ARG A 164 -5.69 -17.26 -0.64
C ARG A 164 -6.01 -17.24 0.87
N ALA A 165 -5.66 -16.17 1.58
CA ALA A 165 -5.99 -16.03 3.01
C ALA A 165 -7.50 -15.92 3.26
N GLY A 166 -8.24 -15.24 2.37
CA GLY A 166 -9.71 -15.16 2.39
C GLY A 166 -10.34 -16.55 2.24
N PHE A 167 -9.98 -17.27 1.17
CA PHE A 167 -10.44 -18.64 0.91
C PHE A 167 -10.09 -19.62 2.05
N VAL A 168 -8.88 -19.55 2.59
CA VAL A 168 -8.45 -20.39 3.72
C VAL A 168 -9.23 -20.06 5.00
N SER A 169 -9.48 -18.77 5.27
CA SER A 169 -10.29 -18.32 6.40
C SER A 169 -11.73 -18.82 6.31
N GLN A 170 -12.30 -18.79 5.10
CA GLN A 170 -13.61 -19.34 4.78
C GLN A 170 -13.64 -20.86 5.04
N GLN A 171 -12.67 -21.61 4.52
CA GLN A 171 -12.63 -23.07 4.62
C GLN A 171 -12.45 -23.58 6.06
N ARG A 172 -11.72 -22.84 6.92
CA ARG A 172 -11.60 -23.15 8.36
C ARG A 172 -12.91 -22.94 9.13
N SER A 173 -13.82 -22.07 8.70
CA SER A 173 -15.07 -21.80 9.44
C SER A 173 -16.09 -22.95 9.37
N HIS A 174 -15.95 -23.86 8.39
CA HIS A 174 -16.89 -24.96 8.10
C HIS A 174 -16.78 -26.19 9.02
N GLY A 175 -16.47 -26.01 10.31
CA GLY A 175 -16.48 -27.10 11.29
C GLY A 175 -17.89 -27.67 11.53
N LYS A 176 -18.25 -28.77 10.84
CA LYS A 176 -19.45 -29.63 11.01
C LYS A 176 -20.77 -28.87 11.22
N THR A 177 -21.41 -28.44 10.14
CA THR A 177 -22.81 -27.96 10.15
C THR A 177 -23.62 -28.64 9.06
N THR A 178 -24.91 -28.87 9.34
CA THR A 178 -25.83 -29.70 8.56
C THR A 178 -26.22 -29.06 7.22
N THR A 179 -26.44 -29.92 6.21
CA THR A 179 -26.66 -29.62 4.77
C THR A 179 -27.65 -28.48 4.48
N GLY A 180 -28.68 -28.29 5.29
CA GLY A 180 -29.70 -27.25 5.09
C GLY A 180 -29.31 -25.83 5.52
N GLN A 181 -28.41 -25.67 6.51
CA GLN A 181 -27.90 -24.36 6.94
C GLN A 181 -26.73 -23.89 6.06
N ILE A 182 -26.06 -24.82 5.39
CA ILE A 182 -24.93 -24.55 4.48
C ILE A 182 -25.39 -23.67 3.32
N VAL A 183 -26.47 -23.98 2.62
CA VAL A 183 -26.84 -23.25 1.39
C VAL A 183 -27.13 -21.76 1.64
N ASN A 184 -27.73 -21.41 2.78
CA ASN A 184 -28.08 -20.02 3.11
C ASN A 184 -26.89 -19.22 3.66
N LEU A 185 -25.97 -19.86 4.41
CA LEU A 185 -24.71 -19.27 4.87
C LEU A 185 -23.66 -19.16 3.73
N LEU A 186 -23.67 -20.11 2.79
CA LEU A 186 -22.67 -20.25 1.72
C LEU A 186 -22.86 -19.23 0.57
N SER A 187 -24.05 -18.65 0.44
CA SER A 187 -24.34 -17.68 -0.61
C SER A 187 -24.00 -16.24 -0.20
N ASN A 188 -24.21 -15.86 1.07
CA ASN A 188 -24.16 -14.44 1.48
C ASN A 188 -23.05 -14.10 2.48
N ASP A 189 -22.69 -14.99 3.41
CA ASP A 189 -21.63 -14.70 4.40
C ASP A 189 -20.24 -15.10 3.86
N VAL A 190 -20.20 -16.05 2.93
CA VAL A 190 -19.00 -16.58 2.28
C VAL A 190 -18.26 -15.53 1.44
N MET A 191 -18.97 -14.70 0.67
CA MET A 191 -18.33 -13.67 -0.15
C MET A 191 -17.85 -12.48 0.69
N LYS A 192 -18.48 -12.24 1.85
CA LYS A 192 -18.16 -11.08 2.70
C LYS A 192 -16.83 -11.22 3.43
N PHE A 193 -16.40 -12.43 3.82
CA PHE A 193 -15.10 -12.61 4.46
C PHE A 193 -13.92 -12.40 3.50
N ASP A 194 -14.07 -12.83 2.25
CA ASP A 194 -13.08 -12.56 1.19
C ASP A 194 -13.00 -11.05 0.89
N GLU A 195 -14.14 -10.38 0.75
CA GLU A 195 -14.20 -8.94 0.52
C GLU A 195 -13.65 -8.11 1.69
N VAL A 196 -14.04 -8.44 2.94
CA VAL A 196 -13.59 -7.70 4.14
C VAL A 196 -12.08 -7.84 4.36
N THR A 197 -11.50 -9.03 4.12
CA THR A 197 -10.05 -9.22 4.28
C THR A 197 -9.25 -8.48 3.23
N LEU A 198 -9.83 -8.14 2.08
CA LEU A 198 -9.21 -7.29 1.07
C LEU A 198 -9.20 -5.81 1.47
N PHE A 199 -10.25 -5.34 2.15
CA PHE A 199 -10.40 -3.93 2.50
C PHE A 199 -9.88 -3.52 3.89
N LEU A 200 -9.69 -4.45 4.83
CA LEU A 200 -9.33 -4.10 6.22
C LEU A 200 -8.02 -3.31 6.31
N HIS A 201 -7.01 -3.63 5.47
CA HIS A 201 -5.73 -2.90 5.51
C HIS A 201 -5.88 -1.44 5.05
N PHE A 202 -6.84 -1.14 4.18
CA PHE A 202 -7.08 0.24 3.74
C PHE A 202 -7.62 1.14 4.87
N LEU A 203 -8.23 0.58 5.92
CA LEU A 203 -8.71 1.37 7.06
C LEU A 203 -7.60 2.15 7.77
N TRP A 204 -6.37 1.64 7.78
CA TRP A 204 -5.23 2.30 8.40
C TRP A 204 -4.22 2.81 7.36
N VAL A 205 -4.04 2.13 6.24
CA VAL A 205 -3.09 2.57 5.21
C VAL A 205 -3.58 3.84 4.52
N ALA A 206 -4.87 3.96 4.18
CA ALA A 206 -5.37 5.12 3.43
C ALA A 206 -5.27 6.43 4.23
N PRO A 207 -5.61 6.50 5.53
CA PRO A 207 -5.37 7.70 6.33
C PRO A 207 -3.89 8.08 6.43
N LEU A 208 -3.00 7.09 6.62
CA LEU A 208 -1.55 7.35 6.69
C LEU A 208 -1.01 7.87 5.36
N GLN A 209 -1.47 7.29 4.25
CA GLN A 209 -1.11 7.72 2.90
C GLN A 209 -1.61 9.15 2.63
N ALA A 210 -2.86 9.45 2.97
CA ALA A 210 -3.42 10.79 2.83
C ALA A 210 -2.63 11.81 3.64
N ALA A 211 -2.31 11.50 4.91
CA ALA A 211 -1.49 12.37 5.75
C ALA A 211 -0.09 12.60 5.16
N ALA A 212 0.56 11.56 4.62
CA ALA A 212 1.86 11.67 3.97
C ALA A 212 1.81 12.55 2.71
N VAL A 213 0.82 12.36 1.83
CA VAL A 213 0.66 13.13 0.58
C VAL A 213 0.33 14.59 0.88
N VAL A 214 -0.59 14.85 1.81
CA VAL A 214 -0.96 16.21 2.24
C VAL A 214 0.23 16.89 2.91
N GLY A 215 0.93 16.20 3.82
CA GLY A 215 2.12 16.73 4.48
C GLY A 215 3.23 17.08 3.49
N PHE A 216 3.54 16.17 2.56
CA PHE A 216 4.58 16.40 1.55
C PHE A 216 4.24 17.54 0.59
N SER A 217 3.00 17.57 0.10
CA SER A 217 2.53 18.62 -0.83
C SER A 217 2.43 19.98 -0.11
N GLY A 218 1.89 20.00 1.11
CA GLY A 218 1.76 21.19 1.93
C GLY A 218 3.11 21.81 2.28
N GLN A 219 4.12 20.99 2.65
CA GLN A 219 5.49 21.48 2.88
C GLN A 219 6.13 22.09 1.64
N ARG A 220 5.84 21.58 0.44
CA ARG A 220 6.36 22.13 -0.81
C ARG A 220 5.69 23.45 -1.16
N LEU A 221 4.37 23.52 -1.04
CA LEU A 221 3.62 24.76 -1.27
C LEU A 221 4.04 25.85 -0.29
N ALA A 222 4.09 25.52 1.00
CA ALA A 222 4.55 26.45 2.03
C ALA A 222 5.94 26.98 1.69
N ARG A 223 6.91 26.11 1.36
CA ARG A 223 8.27 26.56 0.99
C ARG A 223 8.29 27.55 -0.17
N ARG A 224 7.45 27.35 -1.20
CA ARG A 224 7.34 28.29 -2.33
C ARG A 224 6.82 29.65 -1.87
N VAL A 225 5.70 29.67 -1.17
CA VAL A 225 5.10 30.91 -0.64
C VAL A 225 6.07 31.64 0.29
N TRP A 226 6.68 30.93 1.25
CA TRP A 226 7.67 31.50 2.17
C TRP A 226 8.89 32.07 1.43
N SER A 227 9.35 31.42 0.35
CA SER A 227 10.48 31.93 -0.44
C SER A 227 10.16 33.22 -1.18
N GLU A 228 8.96 33.33 -1.75
CA GLU A 228 8.50 34.55 -2.41
C GLU A 228 8.34 35.68 -1.39
N THR A 229 7.64 35.43 -0.28
CA THR A 229 7.47 36.41 0.80
C THR A 229 8.80 36.88 1.37
N ALA A 230 9.80 36.00 1.50
CA ALA A 230 11.13 36.37 1.99
C ALA A 230 11.84 37.34 1.03
N ILE A 231 11.81 37.08 -0.28
CA ILE A 231 12.40 37.96 -1.30
C ILE A 231 11.75 39.36 -1.28
N LEU A 232 10.42 39.41 -1.14
CA LEU A 232 9.68 40.67 -1.06
C LEU A 232 10.02 41.44 0.22
N THR A 233 10.10 40.72 1.35
CA THR A 233 10.44 41.30 2.65
C THR A 233 11.85 41.87 2.65
N ASP A 234 12.84 41.16 2.10
CA ASP A 234 14.22 41.61 1.99
C ASP A 234 14.35 42.85 1.09
N SER A 235 13.63 42.88 -0.03
CA SER A 235 13.57 44.06 -0.91
C SER A 235 13.03 45.29 -0.17
N ARG A 236 11.91 45.13 0.56
CA ARG A 236 11.33 46.20 1.38
C ARG A 236 12.31 46.72 2.43
N ILE A 237 12.98 45.83 3.15
CA ILE A 237 13.95 46.20 4.18
C ILE A 237 15.13 46.96 3.56
N ARG A 238 15.64 46.51 2.41
CA ARG A 238 16.74 47.20 1.71
C ARG A 238 16.36 48.62 1.29
N THR A 239 15.20 48.78 0.64
CA THR A 239 14.71 50.11 0.22
C THR A 239 14.52 51.03 1.42
N MET A 240 13.95 50.53 2.52
CA MET A 240 13.81 51.31 3.76
C MET A 240 15.17 51.73 4.33
N ASN A 241 16.17 50.85 4.33
CA ASN A 241 17.52 51.19 4.79
C ASN A 241 18.17 52.28 3.93
N GLU A 242 17.99 52.24 2.61
CA GLU A 242 18.48 53.30 1.69
C GLU A 242 17.82 54.65 2.00
N VAL A 243 16.49 54.66 2.20
CA VAL A 243 15.73 55.88 2.57
C VAL A 243 16.21 56.45 3.91
N VAL A 244 16.40 55.61 4.92
CA VAL A 244 16.88 56.03 6.24
C VAL A 244 18.30 56.60 6.15
N SER A 245 19.20 55.94 5.42
CA SER A 245 20.56 56.42 5.20
C SER A 245 20.60 57.75 4.43
N GLY A 246 19.69 57.94 3.46
CA GLY A 246 19.57 59.15 2.63
C GLY A 246 18.73 60.28 3.24
N MET A 247 18.17 60.09 4.44
CA MET A 247 17.13 60.96 5.03
C MET A 247 17.52 62.45 5.05
N ARG A 248 18.80 62.76 5.32
CA ARG A 248 19.27 64.15 5.39
C ARG A 248 19.22 64.85 4.04
N ILE A 249 19.53 64.15 2.95
CA ILE A 249 19.44 64.66 1.57
C ILE A 249 17.98 64.82 1.17
N ILE A 250 17.14 63.83 1.48
CA ILE A 250 15.69 63.88 1.22
C ILE A 250 15.06 65.12 1.85
N LYS A 251 15.41 65.42 3.11
CA LYS A 251 14.96 66.64 3.80
C LYS A 251 15.53 67.92 3.19
N MET A 252 16.81 67.92 2.78
CA MET A 252 17.46 69.09 2.17
C MET A 252 16.76 69.52 0.87
N TYR A 253 16.29 68.56 0.07
CA TYR A 253 15.60 68.82 -1.20
C TYR A 253 14.06 68.78 -1.09
N ALA A 254 13.50 68.61 0.11
CA ALA A 254 12.07 68.47 0.35
C ALA A 254 11.39 67.34 -0.48
N TRP A 255 12.09 66.22 -0.70
CA TRP A 255 11.62 65.07 -1.49
C TRP A 255 10.78 64.05 -0.71
N GLU A 256 10.27 64.44 0.47
CA GLU A 256 9.55 63.52 1.37
C GLU A 256 8.28 62.94 0.71
N LYS A 257 7.49 63.76 0.00
CA LYS A 257 6.26 63.33 -0.68
C LYS A 257 6.50 62.33 -1.82
N PRO A 258 7.39 62.60 -2.79
CA PRO A 258 7.65 61.63 -3.87
C PRO A 258 8.27 60.33 -3.37
N PHE A 259 9.15 60.36 -2.35
CA PHE A 259 9.67 59.13 -1.75
C PHE A 259 8.61 58.36 -0.96
N ALA A 260 7.71 59.04 -0.25
CA ALA A 260 6.59 58.38 0.43
C ALA A 260 5.65 57.68 -0.57
N ALA A 261 5.38 58.32 -1.72
CA ALA A 261 4.60 57.72 -2.80
C ALA A 261 5.31 56.49 -3.40
N LEU A 262 6.63 56.57 -3.62
CA LEU A 262 7.43 55.45 -4.13
C LEU A 262 7.43 54.25 -3.16
N VAL A 263 7.58 54.49 -1.86
CA VAL A 263 7.52 53.44 -0.84
C VAL A 263 6.12 52.81 -0.79
N SER A 264 5.06 53.62 -0.85
CA SER A 264 3.68 53.14 -0.87
C SER A 264 3.35 52.31 -2.11
N ASP A 265 3.94 52.64 -3.26
CA ASP A 265 3.74 51.87 -4.50
C ASP A 265 4.48 50.51 -4.45
N ILE A 266 5.67 50.48 -3.85
CA ILE A 266 6.41 49.25 -3.58
C ILE A 266 5.65 48.36 -2.58
N GLU A 267 4.96 48.95 -1.60
CA GLU A 267 4.12 48.22 -0.65
C GLU A 267 2.75 47.79 -1.25
N GLY A 268 2.29 48.43 -2.32
CA GLY A 268 0.98 48.18 -2.95
C GLY A 268 1.00 47.27 -4.20
N ASN A 269 2.13 47.17 -4.90
CA ASN A 269 2.32 46.30 -6.07
C ASN A 269 2.91 44.91 -5.74
N LEU A 270 2.99 44.57 -4.45
CA LEU A 270 3.49 43.30 -3.89
C LEU A 270 2.42 42.63 -3.04
#